data_AF-A0A7S3LFL8-F1
#
_entry.id   AF-A0A7S3LFL8-F1
#
_cell.length_a   1.000
_cell.length_b   1.000
_cell.length_c   1.000
_cell.angle_alpha   90.00
_cell.angle_beta   90.00
_cell.angle_gamma   90.00
#
_symmetry.space_group_name_H-M   'P 1'
#
loop_
_entity.id
_entity.type
_entity.pdbx_description
1 polymer ?
#
loop_
_entity_poly.entity_id
_entity_poly.type
_entity_poly.pdbx_seq_one_letter_code
_entity_poly.pdbx_strand_id
1 'polypeptide(L)'
;MSFRPDMKNIVQDMPPPGGFPKINWNAQLRSRGPSGFALWAGATALILYGFTRVGATNKESSAEKLLERQARYAMAPILQEEEDRKYLAAQKEVLKKEAEILQGATLPPIYLSDRWAAQNTNPMNKNKAK
;
A
#
# COMPACT_ATOMS: atom_id res chain seq x y z
N MET A 1 -100.41 -5.47 -24.77
CA MET A 1 -99.57 -4.81 -23.75
C MET A 1 -98.16 -4.67 -24.27
N SER A 2 -97.67 -3.46 -24.51
CA SER A 2 -96.22 -3.20 -24.57
C SER A 2 -95.94 -2.01 -23.66
N PHE A 3 -95.19 -2.27 -22.58
CA PHE A 3 -94.79 -1.26 -21.61
C PHE A 3 -93.77 -0.34 -22.29
N ARG A 4 -94.15 0.87 -22.67
CA ARG A 4 -93.22 1.88 -23.19
C ARG A 4 -92.53 2.51 -21.98
N PRO A 5 -91.19 2.45 -21.86
CA PRO A 5 -90.51 3.07 -20.74
C PRO A 5 -90.77 4.59 -20.75
N ASP A 6 -91.00 5.16 -19.57
CA ASP A 6 -91.26 6.59 -19.40
C ASP A 6 -89.98 7.38 -19.76
N MET A 7 -90.06 8.18 -20.81
CA MET A 7 -88.94 8.92 -21.42
C MET A 7 -88.54 10.16 -20.61
N LYS A 8 -89.17 10.39 -19.46
CA LYS A 8 -89.07 11.66 -18.72
C LYS A 8 -87.70 11.88 -18.07
N ASN A 9 -86.96 10.82 -17.75
CA ASN A 9 -85.63 10.90 -17.13
C ASN A 9 -84.66 9.88 -17.75
N ILE A 10 -84.19 10.15 -18.97
CA ILE A 10 -83.07 9.42 -19.59
C ILE A 10 -81.79 10.20 -19.28
N VAL A 11 -81.11 9.83 -18.21
CA VAL A 11 -79.79 10.40 -17.87
C VAL A 11 -78.74 9.66 -18.67
N GLN A 12 -78.32 10.25 -19.79
CA GLN A 12 -77.21 9.75 -20.58
C GLN A 12 -75.90 10.18 -19.91
N ASP A 13 -74.99 9.23 -19.68
CA ASP A 13 -73.64 9.56 -19.20
C ASP A 13 -72.93 10.35 -20.30
N MET A 14 -72.64 11.62 -20.02
CA MET A 14 -72.07 12.57 -20.96
C MET A 14 -70.91 13.30 -20.28
N PRO A 15 -69.87 13.68 -21.04
CA PRO A 15 -68.77 14.44 -20.48
C PRO A 15 -69.30 15.75 -19.87
N PRO A 16 -68.66 16.24 -18.80
CA PRO A 16 -69.08 17.48 -18.16
C PRO A 16 -69.04 18.64 -19.17
N PRO A 17 -69.93 19.64 -19.05
CA PRO A 17 -69.90 20.83 -19.90
C PRO A 17 -68.56 21.54 -19.70
N GLY A 18 -67.67 21.44 -20.71
CA GLY A 18 -66.26 21.90 -20.64
C GLY A 18 -65.21 20.83 -20.95
N GLY A 19 -65.60 19.56 -21.03
CA GLY A 19 -64.71 18.43 -21.38
C GLY A 19 -63.79 17.97 -20.25
N PHE A 20 -63.09 16.85 -20.46
CA PHE A 20 -62.11 16.33 -19.50
C PHE A 20 -60.79 17.10 -19.56
N PRO A 21 -60.03 17.16 -18.44
CA PRO A 21 -58.71 17.77 -18.45
C PRO A 21 -57.79 17.06 -19.43
N LYS A 22 -56.86 17.81 -20.04
CA LYS A 22 -55.85 17.25 -20.94
C LYS A 22 -54.93 16.33 -20.13
N ILE A 23 -54.94 15.05 -20.47
CA ILE A 23 -54.02 14.06 -19.91
C ILE A 23 -52.74 14.11 -20.70
N ASN A 24 -51.60 14.27 -20.03
CA ASN A 24 -50.29 14.17 -20.68
C ASN A 24 -49.91 12.69 -20.80
N TRP A 25 -49.92 12.15 -22.01
CA TRP A 25 -49.49 10.76 -22.28
C TRP A 25 -47.97 10.62 -22.49
N ASN A 26 -47.25 11.73 -22.59
CA ASN A 26 -45.81 11.75 -22.86
C ASN A 26 -44.99 11.46 -21.60
N ALA A 27 -43.93 10.65 -21.75
CA ALA A 27 -42.94 10.46 -20.69
C ALA A 27 -42.14 11.75 -20.44
N GLN A 28 -42.22 12.30 -19.24
CA GLN A 28 -41.44 13.46 -18.82
C GLN A 28 -40.11 13.03 -18.18
N LEU A 29 -39.15 12.61 -19.00
CA LEU A 29 -37.81 12.27 -18.55
C LEU A 29 -37.01 13.56 -18.30
N ARG A 30 -37.01 14.03 -17.06
CA ARG A 30 -36.17 15.16 -16.64
C ARG A 30 -34.71 14.70 -16.60
N SER A 31 -33.86 15.24 -17.47
CA SER A 31 -32.42 15.10 -17.32
C SER A 31 -32.00 15.84 -16.06
N ARG A 32 -31.73 15.09 -14.99
CA ARG A 32 -31.29 15.62 -13.70
C ARG A 32 -29.82 15.29 -13.52
N GLY A 33 -28.99 16.32 -13.37
CA GLY A 33 -27.57 16.18 -13.06
C GLY A 33 -26.74 17.31 -13.66
N PRO A 34 -25.51 17.51 -13.15
CA PRO A 34 -24.53 18.36 -13.80
C PRO A 34 -24.19 17.82 -15.20
N SER A 35 -23.75 18.70 -16.09
CA SER A 35 -23.31 18.29 -17.43
C SER A 35 -22.13 17.30 -17.32
N GLY A 36 -22.00 16.40 -18.30
CA GLY A 36 -20.89 15.44 -18.31
C GLY A 36 -19.51 16.12 -18.23
N PHE A 37 -19.36 17.29 -18.88
CA PHE A 37 -18.16 18.10 -18.79
C PHE A 37 -17.91 18.63 -17.37
N ALA A 38 -18.95 19.06 -16.65
CA ALA A 38 -18.81 19.52 -15.27
C ALA A 38 -18.35 18.40 -14.33
N LEU A 39 -18.83 17.17 -14.54
CA LEU A 39 -18.35 16.00 -13.79
C LEU A 39 -16.87 15.71 -14.06
N TRP A 40 -16.46 15.73 -15.33
CA TRP A 40 -15.07 15.54 -15.71
C TRP A 40 -14.17 16.63 -15.13
N ALA A 41 -14.54 17.89 -15.28
CA ALA A 41 -13.78 19.01 -14.73
C ALA A 41 -13.64 18.91 -13.20
N GLY A 42 -14.72 18.56 -12.50
CA GLY A 42 -14.69 18.36 -11.04
C GLY A 42 -13.78 17.21 -10.63
N ALA A 43 -13.89 16.06 -11.31
CA ALA A 43 -13.04 14.90 -11.05
C ALA A 43 -11.55 15.22 -11.29
N THR A 44 -11.23 15.85 -12.42
CA THR A 44 -9.85 16.24 -12.77
C THR A 44 -9.29 17.23 -11.74
N ALA A 45 -10.07 18.22 -11.30
CA ALA A 45 -9.63 19.18 -10.30
C ALA A 45 -9.31 18.50 -8.95
N LEU A 46 -10.17 17.58 -8.50
CA LEU A 46 -9.95 16.81 -7.28
C LEU A 46 -8.69 15.95 -7.36
N ILE A 47 -8.47 15.28 -8.50
CA ILE A 47 -7.29 14.45 -8.73
C ILE A 47 -6.02 15.31 -8.70
N LEU A 48 -6.00 16.44 -9.42
CA LEU A 48 -4.86 17.35 -9.44
C LEU A 48 -4.53 17.85 -8.03
N TYR A 49 -5.55 18.26 -7.27
CA TYR A 49 -5.37 18.67 -5.88
C TYR A 49 -4.79 17.52 -5.03
N GLY A 50 -5.32 16.31 -5.16
CA GLY A 50 -4.79 15.12 -4.46
C GLY A 50 -3.31 14.87 -4.74
N PHE A 51 -2.88 14.98 -6.00
CA PHE A 51 -1.48 14.79 -6.37
C PHE A 51 -0.54 15.84 -5.75
N THR A 52 -0.98 17.09 -5.57
CA THR A 52 -0.15 18.09 -4.88
C THR A 52 0.11 17.72 -3.42
N ARG A 53 -0.90 17.15 -2.73
CA ARG A 53 -0.77 16.70 -1.34
C ARG A 53 0.13 15.49 -1.23
N VAL A 54 -0.04 14.49 -2.09
CA VAL A 54 0.82 13.30 -2.16
C VAL A 54 2.28 13.69 -2.46
N GLY A 55 2.50 14.66 -3.34
CA GLY A 55 3.84 15.17 -3.63
C GLY A 55 4.53 15.78 -2.41
N ALA A 56 3.80 16.53 -1.58
CA ALA A 56 4.34 17.11 -0.35
C ALA A 56 4.67 16.01 0.68
N THR A 57 3.75 15.08 0.94
CA THR A 57 3.96 13.99 1.91
C THR A 57 5.11 13.08 1.51
N ASN A 58 5.26 12.79 0.21
CA ASN A 58 6.36 11.94 -0.27
C ASN A 58 7.74 12.60 -0.06
N LYS A 59 7.83 13.93 -0.15
CA LYS A 59 9.06 14.67 0.14
C LYS A 59 9.42 14.58 1.62
N GLU A 60 8.43 14.75 2.49
CA GLU A 60 8.59 14.62 3.94
C GLU A 60 9.05 13.20 4.32
N SER A 61 8.37 12.16 3.85
CA SER A 61 8.76 10.77 4.12
C SER A 61 10.14 10.42 3.55
N SER A 62 10.54 11.04 2.43
CA SER A 62 11.88 10.86 1.87
C SER A 62 12.96 11.53 2.73
N ALA A 63 12.66 12.72 3.26
CA ALA A 63 13.54 13.41 4.20
C ALA A 63 13.71 12.62 5.50
N GLU A 64 12.63 12.08 6.06
CA GLU A 64 12.66 11.23 7.26
C GLU A 64 13.55 9.99 7.06
N LYS A 65 13.36 9.27 5.95
CA LYS A 65 14.19 8.10 5.60
C LYS A 65 15.66 8.46 5.42
N LEU A 66 15.95 9.65 4.89
CA LEU A 66 17.31 10.15 4.74
C LEU A 66 17.94 10.43 6.10
N LEU A 67 17.21 11.06 7.02
CA LEU A 67 17.66 11.30 8.39
C LEU A 67 17.93 9.98 9.13
N GLU A 68 17.04 9.01 9.01
CA GLU A 68 17.23 7.68 9.61
C GLU A 68 18.51 7.00 9.06
N ARG A 69 18.76 7.06 7.75
CA ARG A 69 19.99 6.51 7.15
C ARG A 69 21.23 7.24 7.64
N GLN A 70 21.19 8.56 7.74
CA GLN A 70 22.31 9.35 8.27
C GLN A 70 22.63 8.98 9.71
N ALA A 71 21.60 8.81 10.55
CA ALA A 71 21.78 8.35 11.93
C ALA A 71 22.42 6.95 11.98
N ARG A 72 21.98 6.02 11.11
CA ARG A 72 22.59 4.69 11.01
C ARG A 72 24.05 4.75 10.55
N TYR A 73 24.37 5.56 9.54
CA TYR A 73 25.75 5.72 9.07
C TYR A 73 26.67 6.36 10.12
N ALA A 74 26.15 7.28 10.93
CA ALA A 74 26.90 7.87 12.03
C ALA A 74 27.28 6.83 13.09
N MET A 75 26.40 5.87 13.37
CA MET A 75 26.64 4.81 14.35
C MET A 75 27.41 3.61 13.80
N ALA A 76 27.32 3.34 12.49
CA ALA A 76 27.94 2.21 11.81
C ALA A 76 29.42 1.96 12.17
N PRO A 77 30.33 2.95 12.19
CA PRO A 77 31.74 2.69 12.50
C PRO A 77 31.94 2.17 13.94
N ILE A 78 31.18 2.66 14.90
CA ILE A 78 31.28 2.22 16.30
C ILE A 78 30.84 0.75 16.42
N LEU A 79 29.72 0.40 15.78
CA LEU A 79 29.23 -0.98 15.77
C LEU A 79 30.21 -1.92 15.06
N GLN A 80 30.78 -1.47 13.94
CA GLN A 80 31.77 -2.24 13.19
C GLN A 80 33.03 -2.52 14.04
N GLU A 81 33.53 -1.52 14.76
CA GLU A 81 34.67 -1.70 15.66
C GLU A 81 34.40 -2.70 16.79
N GLU A 82 33.20 -2.68 17.36
CA GLU A 82 32.80 -3.66 18.37
C GLU A 82 32.72 -5.08 17.80
N GLU A 83 32.13 -5.23 16.62
CA GLU A 83 32.05 -6.52 15.93
C GLU A 83 33.42 -7.04 15.52
N ASP A 84 34.29 -6.20 14.98
CA ASP A 84 35.66 -6.58 14.58
C ASP A 84 36.47 -7.08 15.81
N ARG A 85 36.33 -6.42 16.97
CA ARG A 85 36.97 -6.88 18.22
C ARG A 85 36.42 -8.24 18.67
N LYS A 86 35.09 -8.43 18.62
CA LYS A 86 34.44 -9.71 18.98
C LYS A 86 34.85 -10.83 18.02
N TYR A 87 34.90 -10.54 16.72
CA TYR A 87 35.30 -11.48 15.68
C TYR A 87 36.74 -11.94 15.86
N LEU A 88 37.68 -11.02 16.09
CA LEU A 88 39.08 -11.38 16.34
C LEU A 88 39.26 -12.22 17.60
N ALA A 89 38.50 -11.94 18.65
CA ALA A 89 38.52 -12.76 19.87
C ALA A 89 38.03 -14.19 19.58
N ALA A 90 36.91 -14.34 18.87
CA ALA A 90 36.37 -15.64 18.49
C ALA A 90 37.33 -16.42 17.56
N GLN A 91 37.91 -15.75 16.57
CA GLN A 91 38.87 -16.35 15.65
C GLN A 91 40.12 -16.88 16.39
N LYS A 92 40.64 -16.11 17.35
CA LYS A 92 41.75 -16.55 18.21
C LYS A 92 41.42 -17.80 19.00
N GLU A 93 40.19 -17.94 19.52
CA GLU A 93 39.77 -19.15 20.22
C GLU A 93 39.67 -20.37 19.30
N VAL A 94 39.15 -20.18 18.08
CA VAL A 94 39.08 -21.25 17.07
C VAL A 94 40.48 -21.72 16.70
N LEU A 95 41.38 -20.79 16.36
CA LEU A 95 42.77 -21.11 16.01
C LEU A 95 43.51 -21.83 17.15
N LYS A 96 43.29 -21.44 18.41
CA LYS A 96 43.86 -22.14 19.57
C LYS A 96 43.38 -23.58 19.66
N LYS A 97 42.08 -23.82 19.51
CA LYS A 97 41.50 -25.17 19.52
C LYS A 97 41.97 -26.00 18.34
N GLU A 98 42.06 -25.41 17.15
CA GLU A 98 42.61 -26.07 15.97
C GLU A 98 44.06 -26.48 16.21
N ALA A 99 44.89 -25.61 16.78
CA ALA A 99 46.28 -25.93 17.13
C ALA A 99 46.38 -27.06 18.17
N GLU A 100 45.52 -27.07 19.19
CA GLU A 100 45.42 -28.15 20.19
C GLU A 100 45.05 -29.50 19.54
N ILE A 101 44.06 -29.50 18.64
CA ILE A 101 43.57 -30.72 17.96
C ILE A 101 44.60 -31.23 16.94
N LEU A 102 45.26 -30.34 16.21
CA LEU A 102 46.15 -30.70 15.09
C LEU A 102 47.55 -31.14 15.54
N GLN A 103 47.92 -30.99 16.82
CA GLN A 103 49.16 -31.50 17.43
C GLN A 103 50.44 -31.30 16.57
N GLY A 104 50.54 -30.18 15.84
CA GLY A 104 51.70 -29.85 15.00
C GLY A 104 51.57 -30.15 13.50
N ALA A 105 50.45 -30.69 13.04
CA ALA A 105 50.14 -30.78 11.60
C ALA A 105 49.80 -29.38 11.04
N THR A 106 50.48 -28.98 9.96
CA THR A 106 50.19 -27.72 9.26
C THR A 106 49.15 -27.96 8.17
N LEU A 107 48.01 -27.28 8.26
CA LEU A 107 47.01 -27.28 7.18
C LEU A 107 47.42 -26.25 6.11
N PRO A 108 47.27 -26.57 4.82
CA PRO A 108 47.43 -25.57 3.77
C PRO A 108 46.34 -24.49 3.91
N PRO A 109 46.64 -23.24 3.50
CA PRO A 109 45.63 -22.19 3.50
C PRO A 109 44.45 -22.59 2.59
N ILE A 110 43.22 -22.32 3.04
CA ILE A 110 41.99 -22.64 2.29
C ILE A 110 41.93 -21.88 0.97
N TYR A 111 42.45 -20.65 0.96
CA TYR A 111 42.44 -19.75 -0.19
C TYR A 111 43.85 -19.59 -0.77
N LEU A 112 43.90 -19.42 -2.09
CA LEU A 112 45.15 -19.22 -2.84
C LEU A 112 45.70 -17.79 -2.73
N SER A 113 44.88 -16.81 -2.37
CA SER A 113 45.27 -15.39 -2.28
C SER A 113 45.52 -14.93 -0.85
N ASP A 114 46.46 -13.99 -0.69
CA ASP A 114 46.77 -13.32 0.60
C ASP A 114 45.72 -12.29 1.06
N ARG A 115 44.60 -12.17 0.33
CA ARG A 115 43.49 -11.29 0.75
C ARG A 115 42.78 -11.88 1.96
N TRP A 116 42.48 -11.02 2.94
CA TRP A 116 41.64 -11.42 4.06
C TRP A 116 40.24 -11.80 3.58
N ALA A 117 39.74 -12.92 4.08
CA ALA A 117 38.37 -13.38 3.87
C ALA A 117 37.74 -13.67 5.23
N ALA A 118 36.49 -13.24 5.40
CA ALA A 118 35.73 -13.55 6.60
C ALA A 118 35.56 -15.07 6.72
N GLN A 119 35.98 -15.60 7.86
CA GLN A 119 35.85 -17.01 8.22
C GLN A 119 34.64 -17.19 9.14
N ASN A 120 34.10 -18.40 9.17
CA ASN A 120 33.04 -18.73 10.10
C ASN A 120 33.61 -18.87 11.51
N THR A 121 33.45 -17.84 12.35
CA THR A 121 33.88 -17.84 13.75
C THR A 121 32.77 -18.23 14.73
N ASN A 122 31.68 -18.84 14.23
CA ASN A 122 30.62 -19.33 15.11
C ASN A 122 31.20 -20.29 16.14
N PRO A 123 30.79 -20.19 17.43
CA PRO A 123 31.32 -21.06 18.45
C PRO A 123 30.97 -22.51 18.10
N MET A 124 32.00 -23.36 17.94
CA MET A 124 31.85 -24.79 17.66
C MET A 124 30.95 -25.50 18.68
N ASN A 125 30.89 -24.99 19.90
CA ASN A 125 29.91 -25.39 20.90
C ASN A 125 28.72 -24.42 20.89
N LYS A 126 27.58 -24.86 20.37
CA LYS A 126 26.32 -24.11 20.32
C LYS A 126 25.80 -23.68 21.70
N ASN A 127 26.25 -24.33 22.77
CA ASN A 127 25.85 -23.99 24.15
C ASN A 127 26.62 -22.77 24.70
N LYS A 128 27.70 -22.33 24.05
CA LYS A 128 28.41 -21.08 24.41
C LYS A 128 27.83 -19.82 23.76
N ALA A 129 26.89 -19.99 22.82
CA ALA A 129 26.23 -18.89 22.12
C ALA A 129 24.94 -18.40 22.82
N LYS A 130 24.59 -18.99 23.97
CA LYS A 130 23.43 -18.62 24.79
C LYS A 130 23.84 -17.83 26.01
#